data_AF-W5M8B8-F1
#
_entry.id   AF-W5M8B8-F1
#
_cell.length_a   1.000
_cell.length_b   1.000
_cell.length_c   1.000
_cell.angle_alpha   90.00
_cell.angle_beta   90.00
_cell.angle_gamma   90.00
#
_symmetry.space_group_name_H-M   'P 1'
#
loop_
_entity.id
_entity.type
_entity.pdbx_description
1 polymer ?
#
loop_
_entity_poly.entity_id
_entity_poly.type
_entity_poly.pdbx_seq_one_letter_code
_entity_poly.pdbx_strand_id
1 'polypeptide(L)'
;GEEEKITHTFSEEHLLNITFEACDTTGRGEVMASTVMQYLQSMTSQSPEQGRLSRLYDMLDPDRKGVFVNRDVFQATMKRWISQCSQDCYLENVYQRLEWCNISKTLAKATVLDFPRIALVVTVSHVSFLMYSSESRDMISTVADLRHANHSLSEQNSSLLKAVEACDEKNLQLTAEVSKLKRKLMSTQRSAVSFESLSEELDEARRLIKDSQERACRIKTYNNKLKKENECLRAQIQLLEEVNEKLAQEKSFNKTCLAKLMKMQSEMRKELDETHVLLASKDREITQKTMLIEELKFSQMENHRIIEGMYSEVQRLQENARHGLL
;
A
#
# COMPACT_ATOMS: atom_id res chain seq x y z
N GLY A 1 7.79 16.10 17.19
CA GLY A 1 7.39 16.52 15.84
C GLY A 1 8.14 15.63 14.89
N GLU A 2 7.52 14.98 13.91
CA GLU A 2 6.31 15.32 13.18
C GLU A 2 5.52 14.02 12.94
N GLU A 3 4.24 13.98 13.31
CA GLU A 3 3.33 12.94 12.84
C GLU A 3 2.78 13.40 11.50
N GLU A 4 3.29 12.78 10.44
CA GLU A 4 2.84 12.97 9.08
C GLU A 4 1.43 12.40 8.95
N LYS A 5 0.46 13.30 9.13
CA LYS A 5 -0.97 13.05 9.00
C LYS A 5 -1.26 12.79 7.52
N ILE A 6 -1.17 11.54 7.09
CA ILE A 6 -1.62 11.11 5.75
C ILE A 6 -3.15 11.19 5.73
N THR A 7 -3.68 12.39 5.56
CA THR A 7 -4.99 12.58 4.95
C THR A 7 -4.81 12.29 3.47
N HIS A 8 -4.96 11.02 3.07
CA HIS A 8 -5.06 10.65 1.67
C HIS A 8 -6.41 11.17 1.17
N THR A 9 -6.47 12.48 0.85
CA THR A 9 -7.58 13.05 0.12
C THR A 9 -7.63 12.34 -1.23
N PHE A 10 -8.61 11.45 -1.38
CA PHE A 10 -8.83 10.69 -2.60
C PHE A 10 -9.20 11.70 -3.71
N SER A 11 -8.24 12.05 -4.56
CA SER A 11 -8.45 13.01 -5.65
C SER A 11 -9.41 12.41 -6.68
N GLU A 12 -10.25 13.25 -7.30
CA GLU A 12 -11.12 12.86 -8.42
C GLU A 12 -10.31 12.15 -9.53
N GLU A 13 -9.08 12.59 -9.75
CA GLU A 13 -8.16 11.98 -10.71
C GLU A 13 -7.74 10.56 -10.32
N HIS A 14 -7.65 10.28 -9.02
CA HIS A 14 -7.32 8.96 -8.50
C HIS A 14 -8.50 7.98 -8.67
N LEU A 15 -9.73 8.46 -8.51
CA LEU A 15 -10.94 7.66 -8.79
C LEU A 15 -11.07 7.30 -10.27
N LEU A 16 -10.80 8.27 -11.15
CA LEU A 16 -10.82 8.00 -12.59
C LEU A 16 -9.74 7.00 -13.00
N ASN A 17 -8.57 7.03 -12.36
CA ASN A 17 -7.53 6.02 -12.58
C ASN A 17 -7.97 4.62 -12.18
N ILE A 18 -8.51 4.47 -10.97
CA ILE A 18 -8.99 3.18 -10.46
C ILE A 18 -10.11 2.64 -11.36
N THR A 19 -11.00 3.52 -11.82
CA THR A 19 -12.09 3.17 -12.75
C THR A 19 -11.54 2.66 -14.08
N PHE A 20 -10.53 3.35 -14.64
CA PHE A 20 -9.92 2.94 -15.90
C PHE A 20 -9.18 1.60 -15.76
N GLU A 21 -8.40 1.44 -14.69
CA GLU A 21 -7.67 0.20 -14.38
C GLU A 21 -8.60 -0.99 -14.16
N ALA A 22 -9.77 -0.78 -13.55
CA ALA A 22 -10.79 -1.80 -13.41
C ALA A 22 -11.40 -2.22 -14.77
N CYS A 23 -11.40 -1.33 -15.76
CA CYS A 23 -11.86 -1.63 -17.11
C CYS A 23 -10.77 -2.22 -18.01
N ASP A 24 -9.49 -1.91 -17.78
CA ASP A 24 -8.33 -2.47 -18.50
C ASP A 24 -7.91 -3.83 -17.92
N THR A 25 -8.80 -4.81 -18.02
CA THR A 25 -8.55 -6.19 -17.58
C THR A 25 -7.37 -6.86 -18.30
N THR A 26 -6.92 -6.29 -19.43
CA THR A 26 -5.84 -6.84 -20.26
C THR A 26 -4.51 -6.10 -20.11
N GLY A 27 -4.45 -5.02 -19.33
CA GLY A 27 -3.24 -4.23 -19.06
C GLY A 27 -2.62 -3.60 -20.31
N ARG A 28 -3.42 -3.30 -21.34
CA ARG A 28 -2.94 -2.78 -22.63
C ARG A 28 -2.84 -1.25 -22.69
N GLY A 29 -3.38 -0.55 -21.69
CA GLY A 29 -3.44 0.91 -21.65
C GLY A 29 -4.58 1.50 -22.51
N GLU A 30 -5.43 0.65 -23.08
CA GLU A 30 -6.56 1.01 -23.94
C GLU A 30 -7.77 0.13 -23.63
N VAL A 31 -8.95 0.75 -23.55
CA VAL A 31 -10.20 0.08 -23.18
C VAL A 31 -11.29 0.45 -24.17
N MET A 32 -12.09 -0.51 -24.62
CA MET A 32 -13.26 -0.23 -25.46
C MET A 32 -14.27 0.64 -24.70
N ALA A 33 -14.83 1.65 -25.38
CA ALA A 33 -15.86 2.52 -24.81
C ALA A 33 -17.04 1.72 -24.23
N SER A 34 -17.46 0.63 -24.89
CA SER A 34 -18.55 -0.22 -24.41
C SER A 34 -18.23 -0.95 -23.09
N THR A 35 -16.97 -1.34 -22.87
CA THR A 35 -16.52 -1.98 -21.62
C THR A 35 -16.55 -0.98 -20.46
N VAL A 36 -16.13 0.26 -20.70
CA VAL A 36 -16.25 1.36 -19.74
C VAL A 36 -17.72 1.59 -19.36
N MET A 37 -18.62 1.62 -20.35
CA MET A 37 -20.04 1.81 -20.09
C MET A 37 -20.64 0.67 -19.28
N GLN A 38 -20.32 -0.57 -19.62
CA GLN A 38 -20.81 -1.74 -18.91
C GLN A 38 -20.35 -1.75 -17.44
N TYR A 39 -19.10 -1.35 -17.19
CA TYR A 39 -18.56 -1.19 -15.84
C TYR A 39 -19.28 -0.08 -15.06
N LEU A 40 -19.48 1.09 -15.67
CA LEU A 40 -20.19 2.19 -15.01
C LEU A 40 -21.65 1.83 -14.73
N GLN A 41 -22.31 1.08 -15.61
CA GLN A 41 -23.68 0.60 -15.41
C GLN A 41 -23.80 -0.34 -14.22
N SER A 42 -22.88 -1.31 -14.09
CA SER A 42 -22.90 -2.25 -12.96
C SER A 42 -22.64 -1.56 -11.63
N MET A 43 -21.78 -0.53 -11.62
CA MET A 43 -21.44 0.22 -10.41
C MET A 43 -22.47 1.27 -10.01
N THR A 44 -23.24 1.82 -10.96
CA THR A 44 -24.19 2.93 -10.70
C THR A 44 -25.67 2.54 -10.77
N SER A 45 -26.00 1.31 -11.20
CA SER A 45 -27.37 0.82 -11.41
C SER A 45 -28.23 1.73 -12.33
N GLN A 46 -27.58 2.49 -13.22
CA GLN A 46 -28.24 3.38 -14.18
C GLN A 46 -28.57 2.62 -15.48
N SER A 47 -29.75 2.87 -16.05
CA SER A 47 -30.19 2.19 -17.29
C SER A 47 -29.55 2.80 -18.55
N PRO A 48 -29.30 1.99 -19.59
CA PRO A 48 -28.65 2.44 -20.83
C PRO A 48 -29.51 3.36 -21.72
N GLU A 49 -30.84 3.32 -21.57
CA GLU A 49 -31.78 3.85 -22.58
C GLU A 49 -32.30 5.26 -22.31
N GLN A 50 -32.18 5.77 -21.08
CA GLN A 50 -32.44 7.18 -20.78
C GLN A 50 -31.50 7.69 -19.68
N GLY A 51 -30.61 8.62 -20.03
CA GLY A 51 -29.92 9.39 -19.00
C GLY A 51 -28.56 9.94 -19.40
N ARG A 52 -27.91 10.54 -18.39
CA ARG A 52 -26.59 11.20 -18.47
C ARG A 52 -25.48 10.25 -18.93
N LEU A 53 -25.67 8.94 -18.71
CA LEU A 53 -24.72 7.90 -19.07
C LEU A 53 -24.69 7.61 -20.58
N SER A 54 -25.81 7.76 -21.29
CA SER A 54 -25.84 7.64 -22.77
C SER A 54 -25.03 8.76 -23.44
N ARG A 55 -25.11 9.98 -22.90
CA ARG A 55 -24.32 11.14 -23.36
C ARG A 55 -22.82 10.94 -23.14
N LEU A 56 -22.42 10.27 -22.06
CA LEU A 56 -21.01 9.89 -21.85
C LEU A 56 -20.55 8.90 -22.92
N TYR A 57 -21.40 7.94 -23.29
CA TYR A 57 -21.07 6.98 -24.34
C TYR A 57 -20.87 7.66 -25.70
N ASP A 58 -21.75 8.60 -26.07
CA ASP A 58 -21.60 9.37 -27.31
C ASP A 58 -20.34 10.27 -27.30
N MET A 59 -19.87 10.69 -26.12
CA MET A 59 -18.61 11.43 -25.99
C MET A 59 -17.36 10.55 -26.13
N LEU A 60 -17.46 9.26 -25.76
CA LEU A 60 -16.36 8.30 -25.85
C LEU A 60 -16.29 7.61 -27.21
N ASP A 61 -17.44 7.36 -27.85
CA ASP A 61 -17.55 6.72 -29.16
C ASP A 61 -18.70 7.34 -29.98
N PRO A 62 -18.45 8.50 -30.63
CA PRO A 62 -19.48 9.24 -31.38
C PRO A 62 -20.11 8.45 -32.52
N ASP A 63 -19.33 7.53 -33.11
CA ASP A 63 -19.74 6.72 -34.27
C ASP A 63 -20.25 5.32 -33.84
N ARG A 64 -20.20 4.97 -32.55
CA ARG A 64 -20.52 3.65 -31.99
C ARG A 64 -19.82 2.50 -32.71
N LYS A 65 -18.57 2.72 -33.11
CA LYS A 65 -17.75 1.76 -33.86
C LYS A 65 -16.90 0.84 -32.97
N GLY A 66 -17.02 0.97 -31.65
CA GLY A 66 -16.22 0.23 -30.68
C GLY A 66 -14.81 0.79 -30.58
N VAL A 67 -14.69 2.11 -30.45
CA VAL A 67 -13.39 2.79 -30.37
C VAL A 67 -12.69 2.42 -29.04
N PHE A 68 -11.38 2.16 -29.14
CA PHE A 68 -10.51 2.00 -28.00
C PHE A 68 -10.09 3.37 -27.48
N VAL A 69 -10.29 3.58 -26.18
CA VAL A 69 -10.00 4.83 -25.49
C VAL A 69 -8.79 4.60 -24.60
N ASN A 70 -7.74 5.40 -24.80
CA ASN A 70 -6.57 5.39 -23.93
C ASN A 70 -6.84 6.16 -22.63
N ARG A 71 -5.96 5.99 -21.64
CA ARG A 71 -6.12 6.57 -20.29
C ARG A 71 -6.33 8.08 -20.29
N ASP A 72 -5.57 8.83 -21.09
CA ASP A 72 -5.63 10.29 -21.11
C ASP A 72 -6.92 10.81 -21.74
N VAL A 73 -7.36 10.18 -22.84
CA VAL A 73 -8.63 10.52 -23.50
C VAL A 73 -9.82 10.17 -22.61
N PHE A 74 -9.77 9.03 -21.91
CA PHE A 74 -10.80 8.67 -20.93
C PHE A 74 -10.92 9.70 -19.81
N GLN A 75 -9.80 10.07 -19.18
CA GLN A 75 -9.80 11.07 -18.11
C GLN A 75 -10.30 12.44 -18.57
N ALA A 76 -9.83 12.93 -19.72
CA ALA A 76 -10.25 14.21 -20.26
C ALA A 76 -11.76 14.23 -20.54
N THR A 77 -12.28 13.14 -21.10
CA THR A 77 -13.71 12.98 -21.44
C THR A 77 -14.57 12.89 -20.18
N MET A 78 -14.14 12.11 -19.18
CA MET A 78 -14.84 11.97 -17.90
C MET A 78 -14.88 13.28 -17.12
N LYS A 79 -13.76 14.01 -16.99
CA LYS A 79 -13.71 15.33 -16.33
C LYS A 79 -14.66 16.33 -17.01
N ARG A 80 -14.70 16.32 -18.35
CA ARG A 80 -15.61 17.15 -19.14
C ARG A 80 -17.08 16.79 -18.90
N TRP A 81 -17.39 15.50 -18.86
CA TRP A 81 -18.74 15.00 -18.61
C TRP A 81 -19.22 15.32 -17.19
N ILE A 82 -18.39 15.11 -16.16
CA ILE A 82 -18.69 15.44 -14.76
C ILE A 82 -18.99 16.94 -14.61
N SER A 83 -18.24 17.79 -15.33
CA SER A 83 -18.47 19.23 -15.37
C SER A 83 -19.84 19.58 -16.00
N GLN A 84 -20.26 18.88 -17.05
CA GLN A 84 -21.58 19.06 -17.68
C GLN A 84 -22.72 18.59 -16.77
N CYS A 85 -22.56 17.43 -16.12
CA CYS A 85 -23.51 16.90 -15.14
C CYS A 85 -23.76 17.87 -13.97
N SER A 86 -22.72 18.58 -13.55
CA SER A 86 -22.80 19.58 -12.48
C SER A 86 -23.58 20.84 -12.89
N GLN A 87 -23.48 21.25 -14.16
CA GLN A 87 -24.21 22.38 -14.71
C GLN A 87 -25.69 22.06 -14.95
N ASP A 88 -26.01 20.86 -15.46
CA ASP A 88 -27.38 20.42 -15.70
C ASP A 88 -28.20 20.33 -14.39
N CYS A 89 -27.54 19.99 -13.27
CA CYS A 89 -28.14 19.94 -11.93
C CYS A 89 -28.55 21.33 -11.37
N TYR A 90 -27.96 22.41 -11.88
CA TYR A 90 -28.26 23.79 -11.47
C TYR A 90 -29.51 24.33 -12.19
N LEU A 91 -29.72 23.95 -13.46
CA LEU A 91 -30.88 24.37 -14.25
C LEU A 91 -32.16 23.65 -13.82
N GLU A 92 -32.09 22.35 -13.56
CA GLU A 92 -33.26 21.54 -13.16
C GLU A 92 -33.85 21.97 -11.80
N ASN A 93 -33.00 22.41 -10.87
CA ASN A 93 -33.40 23.00 -9.58
C ASN A 93 -34.11 24.37 -9.72
N VAL A 94 -33.79 25.16 -10.75
CA VAL A 94 -34.39 26.48 -10.97
C VAL A 94 -35.78 26.35 -11.59
N TYR A 95 -35.98 25.42 -12.52
CA TYR A 95 -37.30 25.15 -13.13
C TYR A 95 -38.30 24.59 -12.11
N GLN A 96 -37.89 23.63 -11.27
CA GLN A 96 -38.75 23.06 -10.23
C GLN A 96 -39.18 24.11 -9.17
N ARG A 97 -38.30 25.10 -8.88
CA ARG A 97 -38.58 26.20 -7.95
C ARG A 97 -39.53 27.26 -8.55
N LEU A 98 -39.49 27.47 -9.86
CA LEU A 98 -40.39 28.40 -10.57
C LEU A 98 -41.81 27.82 -10.72
N GLU A 99 -41.94 26.52 -10.99
CA GLU A 99 -43.27 25.85 -11.05
C GLU A 99 -43.99 25.89 -9.69
N TRP A 100 -43.27 25.67 -8.58
CA TRP A 100 -43.84 25.73 -7.24
C TRP A 100 -44.34 27.13 -6.84
N CYS A 101 -43.66 28.19 -7.32
CA CYS A 101 -44.06 29.58 -7.07
C CYS A 101 -45.33 29.98 -7.84
N ASN A 102 -45.61 29.35 -8.98
CA ASN A 102 -46.81 29.65 -9.77
C ASN A 102 -48.08 29.05 -9.16
N ILE A 103 -48.00 27.83 -8.60
CA ILE A 103 -49.14 27.16 -7.94
C ILE A 103 -49.57 27.90 -6.67
N SER A 104 -48.62 28.49 -5.94
CA SER A 104 -48.92 29.24 -4.70
C SER A 104 -49.65 30.56 -4.96
N LYS A 105 -49.49 31.18 -6.13
CA LYS A 105 -50.10 32.48 -6.47
C LYS A 105 -51.53 32.36 -7.00
N THR A 106 -51.92 31.23 -7.58
CA THR A 106 -53.29 30.96 -8.05
C THR A 106 -54.24 30.66 -6.90
N LEU A 107 -53.76 30.01 -5.82
CA LEU A 107 -54.60 29.68 -4.66
C LEU A 107 -54.95 30.90 -3.79
N ALA A 108 -54.07 31.91 -3.74
CA ALA A 108 -54.27 33.12 -2.94
C ALA A 108 -55.29 34.12 -3.52
N LYS A 109 -55.78 33.90 -4.76
CA LYS A 109 -56.73 34.82 -5.44
C LYS A 109 -58.19 34.38 -5.37
N ALA A 110 -58.50 33.23 -4.77
CA ALA A 110 -59.84 32.63 -4.83
C ALA A 110 -60.76 32.93 -3.61
N THR A 111 -60.29 33.65 -2.57
CA THR A 111 -60.96 33.68 -1.26
C THR A 111 -61.60 35.02 -0.85
N VAL A 112 -61.90 35.94 -1.77
CA VAL A 112 -62.65 37.16 -1.43
C VAL A 112 -63.82 37.37 -2.39
N LEU A 113 -64.96 36.79 -2.03
CA LEU A 113 -66.27 37.21 -2.53
C LEU A 113 -67.17 37.48 -1.32
N ASP A 114 -67.29 38.78 -1.01
CA ASP A 114 -68.10 39.35 0.05
C ASP A 114 -69.55 39.48 -0.46
N PHE A 115 -70.51 38.85 0.21
CA PHE A 115 -71.94 38.93 -0.13
C PHE A 115 -72.62 40.01 0.73
N PRO A 116 -73.38 40.97 0.18
CA PRO A 116 -74.12 41.92 1.00
C PRO A 116 -75.36 41.26 1.61
N ARG A 117 -75.49 41.31 2.94
CA ARG A 117 -76.72 41.01 3.68
C ARG A 117 -77.75 42.12 3.43
N ILE A 118 -78.85 41.80 2.75
CA ILE A 118 -80.03 42.68 2.65
C ILE A 118 -80.85 42.54 3.95
N ALA A 119 -80.94 43.61 4.74
CA ALA A 119 -81.83 43.69 5.89
C ALA A 119 -83.24 44.09 5.42
N LEU A 120 -84.19 43.15 5.49
CA LEU A 120 -85.61 43.44 5.29
C LEU A 120 -86.22 43.90 6.62
N VAL A 121 -86.45 45.21 6.77
CA VAL A 121 -87.26 45.78 7.85
C VAL A 121 -88.72 45.69 7.43
N VAL A 122 -89.48 44.77 8.04
CA VAL A 122 -90.95 44.74 7.92
C VAL A 122 -91.54 45.56 9.06
N THR A 123 -91.94 46.79 8.78
CA THR A 123 -92.82 47.56 9.67
C THR A 123 -94.25 47.10 9.46
N VAL A 124 -94.78 46.29 10.38
CA VAL A 124 -96.22 45.98 10.44
C VAL A 124 -96.91 47.16 11.12
N SER A 125 -97.39 48.12 10.33
CA SER A 125 -98.36 49.10 10.83
C SER A 125 -99.73 48.45 10.87
N HIS A 126 -100.30 48.44 12.08
CA HIS A 126 -101.65 48.06 12.43
C HIS A 126 -102.70 48.52 11.41
N VAL A 127 -103.47 47.58 10.87
CA VAL A 127 -104.85 47.83 10.44
C VAL A 127 -105.72 46.72 11.03
N SER A 128 -106.35 47.02 12.16
CA SER A 128 -107.45 46.22 12.68
C SER A 128 -108.71 46.59 11.91
N PHE A 129 -109.23 45.66 11.11
CA PHE A 129 -110.64 45.67 10.74
C PHE A 129 -111.18 44.23 10.82
N LEU A 130 -111.99 44.03 11.85
CA LEU A 130 -112.72 42.80 12.16
C LEU A 130 -113.78 42.55 11.08
N MET A 131 -113.78 41.36 10.46
CA MET A 131 -114.98 40.73 9.91
C MET A 131 -114.70 39.24 9.66
N TYR A 132 -115.65 38.40 10.04
CA TYR A 132 -115.60 36.94 10.08
C TYR A 132 -115.19 36.28 8.74
N SER A 133 -114.11 35.50 8.79
CA SER A 133 -113.91 34.27 8.02
C SER A 133 -112.97 33.38 8.84
N SER A 134 -113.25 32.07 8.97
CA SER A 134 -112.37 31.07 9.61
C SER A 134 -110.92 31.21 9.15
N GLU A 135 -110.77 31.54 7.87
CA GLU A 135 -109.54 31.60 7.09
C GLU A 135 -108.52 32.62 7.62
N SER A 136 -108.96 33.74 8.22
CA SER A 136 -108.05 34.75 8.81
C SER A 136 -107.47 34.29 10.15
N ARG A 137 -108.26 33.56 10.95
CA ARG A 137 -107.80 32.95 12.21
C ARG A 137 -106.82 31.81 11.94
N ASP A 138 -107.12 30.99 10.93
CA ASP A 138 -106.27 29.88 10.48
C ASP A 138 -104.94 30.39 9.92
N MET A 139 -104.95 31.52 9.19
CA MET A 139 -103.73 32.17 8.69
C MET A 139 -102.86 32.73 9.84
N ILE A 140 -103.46 33.36 10.86
CA ILE A 140 -102.72 33.86 12.03
C ILE A 140 -102.11 32.70 12.83
N SER A 141 -102.84 31.58 13.00
CA SER A 141 -102.30 30.37 13.64
C SER A 141 -101.12 29.80 12.86
N THR A 142 -101.26 29.69 11.54
CA THR A 142 -100.19 29.20 10.64
C THR A 142 -98.95 30.11 10.72
N VAL A 143 -99.14 31.43 10.80
CA VAL A 143 -98.05 32.39 10.99
C VAL A 143 -97.37 32.23 12.36
N ALA A 144 -98.12 31.93 13.42
CA ALA A 144 -97.55 31.65 14.73
C ALA A 144 -96.73 30.33 14.73
N ASP A 145 -97.26 29.27 14.13
CA ASP A 145 -96.56 27.97 14.00
C ASP A 145 -95.28 28.10 13.17
N LEU A 146 -95.33 28.86 12.06
CA LEU A 146 -94.15 29.16 11.24
C LEU A 146 -93.12 29.99 12.02
N ARG A 147 -93.53 30.96 12.85
CA ARG A 147 -92.60 31.72 13.71
C ARG A 147 -91.96 30.84 14.77
N HIS A 148 -92.71 29.94 15.40
CA HIS A 148 -92.18 28.97 16.35
C HIS A 148 -91.22 27.99 15.69
N ALA A 149 -91.56 27.44 14.52
CA ALA A 149 -90.69 26.57 13.75
C ALA A 149 -89.40 27.28 13.31
N ASN A 150 -89.49 28.54 12.85
CA ASN A 150 -88.33 29.33 12.46
C ASN A 150 -87.42 29.66 13.66
N HIS A 151 -88.00 29.97 14.83
CA HIS A 151 -87.22 30.18 16.05
C HIS A 151 -86.49 28.89 16.48
N SER A 152 -87.19 27.75 16.48
CA SER A 152 -86.62 26.44 16.78
C SER A 152 -85.49 26.06 15.80
N LEU A 153 -85.70 26.27 14.49
CA LEU A 153 -84.66 26.08 13.47
C LEU A 153 -83.45 27.00 13.69
N SER A 154 -83.67 28.25 14.11
CA SER A 154 -82.59 29.17 14.43
C SER A 154 -81.76 28.71 15.64
N GLU A 155 -82.39 28.15 16.67
CA GLU A 155 -81.69 27.57 17.82
C GLU A 155 -80.90 26.31 17.43
N GLN A 156 -81.50 25.42 16.64
CA GLN A 156 -80.83 24.24 16.10
C GLN A 156 -79.63 24.63 15.23
N ASN A 157 -79.79 25.62 14.33
CA ASN A 157 -78.69 26.16 13.52
C ASN A 157 -77.57 26.75 14.39
N SER A 158 -77.91 27.46 15.47
CA SER A 158 -76.92 27.97 16.42
C SER A 158 -76.17 26.85 17.16
N SER A 159 -76.88 25.79 17.56
CA SER A 159 -76.28 24.62 18.20
C SER A 159 -75.37 23.85 17.26
N LEU A 160 -75.80 23.66 16.00
CA LEU A 160 -74.99 23.00 14.96
C LEU A 160 -73.73 23.81 14.65
N LEU A 161 -73.84 25.13 14.54
CA LEU A 161 -72.67 25.99 14.31
C LEU A 161 -71.61 25.81 15.41
N LYS A 162 -72.01 25.81 16.68
CA LYS A 162 -71.10 25.55 17.81
C LYS A 162 -70.47 24.15 17.78
N ALA A 163 -71.23 23.14 17.36
CA ALA A 163 -70.71 21.78 17.23
C ALA A 163 -69.69 21.67 16.08
N VAL A 164 -69.93 22.38 14.97
CA VAL A 164 -68.98 22.51 13.85
C VAL A 164 -67.71 23.21 14.31
N GLU A 165 -67.81 24.36 14.98
CA GLU A 165 -66.65 25.08 15.52
C GLU A 165 -65.82 24.22 16.49
N ALA A 166 -66.47 23.46 17.38
CA ALA A 166 -65.79 22.54 18.29
C ALA A 166 -65.13 21.35 17.55
N CYS A 167 -65.74 20.89 16.46
CA CYS A 167 -65.16 19.86 15.60
C CYS A 167 -63.95 20.39 14.83
N ASP A 168 -64.03 21.61 14.31
CA ASP A 168 -62.94 22.27 13.57
C ASP A 168 -61.73 22.50 14.48
N GLU A 169 -61.93 22.96 15.72
CA GLU A 169 -60.85 23.11 16.70
C GLU A 169 -60.16 21.75 17.00
N LYS A 170 -60.95 20.69 17.18
CA LYS A 170 -60.41 19.33 17.37
C LYS A 170 -59.63 18.85 16.15
N ASN A 171 -60.12 19.15 14.94
CA ASN A 171 -59.46 18.77 13.70
C ASN A 171 -58.12 19.52 13.52
N LEU A 172 -58.07 20.80 13.86
CA LEU A 172 -56.84 21.59 13.89
C LEU A 172 -55.83 21.00 14.89
N GLN A 173 -56.28 20.65 16.09
CA GLN A 173 -55.43 20.00 17.11
C GLN A 173 -54.86 18.66 16.61
N LEU A 174 -55.71 17.78 16.07
CA LEU A 174 -55.27 16.49 15.50
C LEU A 174 -54.28 16.68 14.36
N THR A 175 -54.52 17.66 13.48
CA THR A 175 -53.60 17.98 12.37
C THR A 175 -52.23 18.43 12.88
N ALA A 176 -52.20 19.23 13.95
CA ALA A 176 -50.96 19.66 14.60
C ALA A 176 -50.22 18.48 15.25
N GLU A 177 -50.94 17.58 15.93
CA GLU A 177 -50.37 16.37 16.54
C GLU A 177 -49.82 15.41 15.48
N VAL A 178 -50.55 15.16 14.39
CA VAL A 178 -50.07 14.35 13.25
C VAL A 178 -48.79 14.95 12.67
N SER A 179 -48.74 16.27 12.49
CA SER A 179 -47.53 16.95 12.00
C SER A 179 -46.36 16.86 12.97
N LYS A 180 -46.61 16.88 14.28
CA LYS A 180 -45.59 16.66 15.33
C LYS A 180 -45.09 15.22 15.33
N LEU A 181 -45.98 14.24 15.25
CA LEU A 181 -45.62 12.82 15.18
C LEU A 181 -44.84 12.50 13.91
N LYS A 182 -45.24 13.03 12.75
CA LYS A 182 -44.48 12.91 11.50
C LYS A 182 -43.05 13.45 11.64
N ARG A 183 -42.88 14.65 12.23
CA ARG A 183 -41.54 15.20 12.49
C ARG A 183 -40.70 14.32 13.42
N LYS A 184 -41.31 13.78 14.48
CA LYS A 184 -40.62 12.84 15.40
C LYS A 184 -40.20 11.56 14.68
N LEU A 185 -41.10 10.94 13.93
CA LEU A 185 -40.81 9.72 13.16
C LEU A 185 -39.65 9.94 12.18
N MET A 186 -39.66 11.04 11.43
CA MET A 186 -38.57 11.37 10.52
C MET A 186 -37.24 11.61 11.26
N SER A 187 -37.27 12.23 12.44
CA SER A 187 -36.07 12.42 13.25
C SER A 187 -35.51 11.10 13.77
N THR A 188 -36.37 10.21 14.28
CA THR A 188 -35.97 8.88 14.77
C THR A 188 -35.43 8.01 13.64
N GLN A 189 -36.08 8.04 12.47
CA GLN A 189 -35.61 7.30 11.30
C GLN A 189 -34.23 7.80 10.84
N ARG A 190 -34.01 9.11 10.79
CA ARG A 190 -32.68 9.68 10.48
C ARG A 190 -31.61 9.26 11.49
N SER A 191 -31.93 9.28 12.79
CA SER A 191 -30.97 8.82 13.81
C SER A 191 -30.69 7.32 13.73
N ALA A 192 -31.69 6.50 13.37
CA ALA A 192 -31.49 5.06 13.19
C ALA A 192 -30.55 4.75 12.04
N VAL A 193 -30.75 5.39 10.88
CA VAL A 193 -29.83 5.26 9.72
C VAL A 193 -28.42 5.75 10.08
N SER A 194 -28.31 6.85 10.83
CA SER A 194 -27.01 7.33 11.30
C SER A 194 -26.32 6.35 12.25
N PHE A 195 -27.08 5.64 13.09
CA PHE A 195 -26.55 4.61 13.98
C PHE A 195 -26.06 3.38 13.20
N GLU A 196 -26.80 2.95 12.18
CA GLU A 196 -26.40 1.86 11.28
C GLU A 196 -25.06 2.18 10.59
N SER A 197 -24.91 3.38 10.02
CA SER A 197 -23.65 3.84 9.43
C SER A 197 -22.48 3.82 10.44
N LEU A 198 -22.71 4.29 11.67
CA LEU A 198 -21.67 4.27 12.72
C LEU A 198 -21.32 2.84 13.15
N SER A 199 -22.28 1.92 13.14
CA SER A 199 -22.04 0.49 13.41
C SER A 199 -21.17 -0.13 12.32
N GLU A 200 -21.43 0.18 11.05
CA GLU A 200 -20.62 -0.28 9.92
C GLU A 200 -19.18 0.27 10.00
N GLU A 201 -19.01 1.55 10.32
CA GLU A 201 -17.69 2.16 10.54
C GLU A 201 -16.92 1.50 11.70
N LEU A 202 -17.63 1.16 12.80
CA LEU A 202 -17.04 0.45 13.93
C LEU A 202 -16.58 -0.96 13.54
N ASP A 203 -17.37 -1.68 12.76
CA ASP A 203 -17.03 -3.02 12.29
C ASP A 203 -15.84 -2.97 11.31
N GLU A 204 -15.77 -1.97 10.44
CA GLU A 204 -14.61 -1.75 9.59
C GLU A 204 -13.34 -1.44 10.40
N ALA A 205 -13.43 -0.56 11.39
CA ALA A 205 -12.30 -0.27 12.28
C ALA A 205 -11.83 -1.53 13.02
N ARG A 206 -12.75 -2.40 13.47
CA ARG A 206 -12.41 -3.70 14.07
C ARG A 206 -11.69 -4.62 13.09
N ARG A 207 -12.12 -4.68 11.83
CA ARG A 207 -11.43 -5.46 10.77
C ARG A 207 -9.99 -4.95 10.57
N LEU A 208 -9.82 -3.63 10.41
CA LEU A 208 -8.51 -3.02 10.22
C LEU A 208 -7.56 -3.25 11.40
N ILE A 209 -8.07 -3.19 12.64
CA ILE A 209 -7.29 -3.51 13.84
C ILE A 209 -6.82 -4.96 13.79
N LYS A 210 -7.72 -5.90 13.50
CA LYS A 210 -7.38 -7.33 13.39
C LYS A 210 -6.30 -7.57 12.32
N ASP A 211 -6.46 -6.99 11.14
CA ASP A 211 -5.49 -7.12 10.05
C ASP A 211 -4.12 -6.53 10.43
N SER A 212 -4.11 -5.39 11.15
CA SER A 212 -2.87 -4.77 11.65
C SER A 212 -2.17 -5.64 12.69
N GLN A 213 -2.93 -6.27 13.58
CA GLN A 213 -2.42 -7.19 14.60
C GLN A 213 -1.83 -8.46 13.96
N GLU A 214 -2.50 -9.01 12.95
CA GLU A 214 -1.98 -10.15 12.19
C GLU A 214 -0.67 -9.81 11.46
N ARG A 215 -0.60 -8.63 10.83
CA ARG A 215 0.65 -8.13 10.22
C ARG A 215 1.76 -7.97 11.25
N ALA A 216 1.47 -7.41 12.42
CA ALA A 216 2.44 -7.28 13.51
C ALA A 216 2.95 -8.65 14.00
N CYS A 217 2.06 -9.64 14.15
CA CYS A 217 2.43 -11.02 14.50
C CYS A 217 3.33 -11.68 13.45
N ARG A 218 3.06 -11.47 12.15
CA ARG A 218 3.90 -11.96 11.05
C ARG A 218 5.29 -11.33 11.09
N ILE A 219 5.37 -10.01 11.23
CA ILE A 219 6.64 -9.27 11.33
C ILE A 219 7.45 -9.74 12.54
N LYS A 220 6.81 -9.91 13.71
CA LYS A 220 7.46 -10.44 14.92
C LYS A 220 8.05 -11.84 14.69
N THR A 221 7.31 -12.71 14.00
CA THR A 221 7.78 -14.06 13.68
C THR A 221 8.97 -14.04 12.71
N TYR A 222 8.93 -13.16 11.69
CA TYR A 222 10.02 -12.98 10.76
C TYR A 222 11.28 -12.42 11.45
N ASN A 223 11.14 -11.39 12.27
CA ASN A 223 12.24 -10.83 13.07
C ASN A 223 12.87 -11.87 13.99
N ASN A 224 12.07 -12.74 14.62
CA ASN A 224 12.60 -13.83 15.43
C ASN A 224 13.42 -14.83 14.60
N LYS A 225 13.05 -15.11 13.35
CA LYS A 225 13.83 -15.97 12.45
C LYS A 225 15.16 -15.31 12.08
N LEU A 226 15.13 -14.05 11.65
CA LEU A 226 16.34 -13.28 11.33
C LEU A 226 17.28 -13.13 12.54
N LYS A 227 16.73 -12.98 13.75
CA LYS A 227 17.53 -12.91 14.98
C LYS A 227 18.30 -14.21 15.22
N LYS A 228 17.64 -15.37 15.06
CA LYS A 228 18.29 -16.69 15.19
C LYS A 228 19.36 -16.91 14.12
N GLU A 229 19.10 -16.49 12.89
CA GLU A 229 20.08 -16.56 11.80
C GLU A 229 21.30 -15.67 12.08
N ASN A 230 21.10 -14.44 12.56
CA ASN A 230 22.19 -13.56 12.99
C ASN A 230 23.00 -14.15 14.15
N GLU A 231 22.36 -14.81 15.11
CA GLU A 231 23.05 -15.51 16.20
C GLU A 231 23.89 -16.68 15.68
N CYS A 232 23.37 -17.45 14.73
CA CYS A 232 24.09 -18.55 14.07
C CYS A 232 25.32 -18.04 13.29
N LEU A 233 25.14 -17.01 12.45
CA LEU A 233 26.23 -16.40 11.68
C LEU A 233 27.31 -15.82 12.60
N ARG A 234 26.92 -15.19 13.71
CA ARG A 234 27.88 -14.67 14.71
C ARG A 234 28.71 -15.81 15.31
N ALA A 235 28.09 -16.93 15.66
CA ALA A 235 28.81 -18.10 16.17
C ALA A 235 29.77 -18.68 15.12
N GLN A 236 29.37 -18.71 13.85
CA GLN A 236 30.24 -19.15 12.75
C GLN A 236 31.45 -18.22 12.56
N ILE A 237 31.24 -16.90 12.63
CA ILE A 237 32.34 -15.92 12.58
C ILE A 237 33.32 -16.14 13.72
N GLN A 238 32.84 -16.33 14.95
CA GLN A 238 33.70 -16.61 16.11
C GLN A 238 34.54 -17.88 15.92
N LEU A 239 33.94 -18.96 15.41
CA LEU A 239 34.69 -20.19 15.13
C LEU A 239 35.78 -19.97 14.06
N LEU A 240 35.47 -19.20 13.01
CA LEU A 240 36.45 -18.86 11.98
C LEU A 240 37.59 -17.99 12.54
N GLU A 241 37.28 -17.04 13.41
CA GLU A 241 38.27 -16.22 14.13
C GLU A 241 39.19 -17.10 15.00
N GLU A 242 38.64 -18.06 15.76
CA GLU A 242 39.42 -19.01 16.56
C GLU A 242 40.36 -19.88 15.71
N VAL A 243 39.87 -20.38 14.55
CA VAL A 243 40.69 -21.18 13.63
C VAL A 243 41.79 -20.33 12.99
N ASN A 244 41.48 -19.10 12.60
CA ASN A 244 42.46 -18.17 12.05
C ASN A 244 43.57 -17.84 13.05
N GLU A 245 43.22 -17.65 14.32
CA GLU A 245 44.17 -17.42 15.40
C GLU A 245 45.10 -18.63 15.58
N LYS A 246 44.56 -19.86 15.58
CA LYS A 246 45.38 -21.10 15.64
C LYS A 246 46.32 -21.23 14.45
N LEU A 247 45.85 -20.96 13.24
CA LEU A 247 46.67 -21.00 12.03
C LEU A 247 47.77 -19.93 12.05
N ALA A 248 47.48 -18.74 12.58
CA ALA A 248 48.48 -17.68 12.76
C ALA A 248 49.59 -18.11 13.73
N GLN A 249 49.23 -18.78 14.83
CA GLN A 249 50.16 -19.34 15.79
C GLN A 249 51.04 -20.44 15.16
N GLU A 250 50.45 -21.42 14.47
CA GLU A 250 51.21 -22.46 13.75
C GLU A 250 52.16 -21.86 12.71
N LYS A 251 51.71 -20.86 11.95
CA LYS A 251 52.55 -20.15 10.98
C LYS A 251 53.75 -19.49 11.64
N SER A 252 53.56 -18.86 12.80
CA SER A 252 54.66 -18.22 13.55
C SER A 252 55.67 -19.24 14.08
N PHE A 253 55.19 -20.39 14.55
CA PHE A 253 56.02 -21.50 14.99
C PHE A 253 56.82 -22.09 13.83
N ASN A 254 56.16 -22.38 12.71
CA ASN A 254 56.80 -22.91 11.50
C ASN A 254 57.87 -21.96 10.96
N LYS A 255 57.61 -20.65 10.96
CA LYS A 255 58.61 -19.63 10.58
C LYS A 255 59.84 -19.69 11.48
N THR A 256 59.65 -19.85 12.79
CA THR A 256 60.74 -19.95 13.76
C THR A 256 61.54 -21.25 13.58
N CYS A 257 60.85 -22.37 13.35
CA CYS A 257 61.48 -23.66 13.07
C CYS A 257 62.31 -23.62 11.77
N LEU A 258 61.75 -23.04 10.70
CA LEU A 258 62.43 -22.87 9.42
C LEU A 258 63.69 -22.01 9.56
N ALA A 259 63.64 -20.92 10.33
CA ALA A 259 64.82 -20.10 10.60
C ALA A 259 65.94 -20.87 11.31
N LYS A 260 65.58 -21.72 12.30
CA LYS A 260 66.55 -22.60 12.98
C LYS A 260 67.17 -23.61 12.01
N LEU A 261 66.35 -24.23 11.16
CA LEU A 261 66.84 -25.19 10.15
C LEU A 261 67.76 -24.51 9.13
N MET A 262 67.43 -23.30 8.66
CA MET A 262 68.30 -22.54 7.76
C MET A 262 69.65 -22.19 8.42
N LYS A 263 69.66 -21.84 9.71
CA LYS A 263 70.91 -21.61 10.46
C LYS A 263 71.77 -22.87 10.50
N MET A 264 71.19 -24.01 10.90
CA MET A 264 71.89 -25.30 10.94
C MET A 264 72.41 -25.70 9.55
N GLN A 265 71.62 -25.49 8.50
CA GLN A 265 72.03 -25.76 7.12
C GLN A 265 73.25 -24.91 6.72
N SER A 266 73.28 -23.64 7.11
CA SER A 266 74.43 -22.75 6.84
C SER A 266 75.69 -23.16 7.61
N GLU A 267 75.54 -23.60 8.86
CA GLU A 267 76.63 -24.10 9.71
C GLU A 267 77.24 -25.38 9.12
N MET A 268 76.40 -26.38 8.79
CA MET A 268 76.88 -27.61 8.16
C MET A 268 77.54 -27.37 6.80
N ARG A 269 77.06 -26.39 6.01
CA ARG A 269 77.71 -26.02 4.75
C ARG A 269 79.10 -25.44 4.98
N LYS A 270 79.27 -24.60 6.00
CA LYS A 270 80.58 -24.05 6.38
C LYS A 270 81.55 -25.17 6.80
N GLU A 271 81.10 -26.10 7.64
CA GLU A 271 81.90 -27.27 8.05
C GLU A 271 82.30 -28.16 6.84
N LEU A 272 81.38 -28.34 5.89
CA LEU A 272 81.67 -29.07 4.66
C LEU A 272 82.74 -28.37 3.80
N ASP A 273 82.68 -27.04 3.66
CA ASP A 273 83.69 -26.29 2.91
C ASP A 273 85.07 -26.33 3.61
N GLU A 274 85.10 -26.21 4.94
CA GLU A 274 86.32 -26.34 5.74
C GLU A 274 86.98 -27.72 5.58
N THR A 275 86.17 -28.79 5.64
CA THR A 275 86.68 -30.16 5.44
C THR A 275 87.18 -30.40 4.02
N HIS A 276 86.51 -29.86 2.99
CA HIS A 276 87.01 -29.92 1.61
C HIS A 276 88.37 -29.21 1.45
N VAL A 277 88.55 -28.03 2.06
CA VAL A 277 89.85 -27.31 2.02
C VAL A 277 90.95 -28.13 2.70
N LEU A 278 90.64 -28.75 3.85
CA LEU A 278 91.60 -29.61 4.55
C LEU A 278 91.98 -30.83 3.72
N LEU A 279 91.01 -31.50 3.08
CA LEU A 279 91.25 -32.62 2.17
C LEU A 279 92.15 -32.21 1.01
N ALA A 280 91.85 -31.10 0.33
CA ALA A 280 92.69 -30.59 -0.76
C ALA A 280 94.13 -30.28 -0.31
N SER A 281 94.32 -29.79 0.92
CA SER A 281 95.66 -29.60 1.50
C SER A 281 96.37 -30.93 1.73
N LYS A 282 95.65 -31.96 2.20
CA LYS A 282 96.20 -33.30 2.42
C LYS A 282 96.56 -33.99 1.11
N ASP A 283 95.76 -33.84 0.07
CA ASP A 283 96.08 -34.36 -1.27
C ASP A 283 97.37 -33.75 -1.84
N ARG A 284 97.60 -32.45 -1.63
CA ARG A 284 98.86 -31.80 -1.99
C ARG A 284 100.05 -32.36 -1.22
N GLU A 285 99.91 -32.56 0.10
CA GLU A 285 100.95 -33.15 0.95
C GLU A 285 101.27 -34.60 0.51
N ILE A 286 100.24 -35.39 0.17
CA ILE A 286 100.40 -36.74 -0.37
C ILE A 286 101.15 -36.69 -1.70
N THR A 287 100.79 -35.78 -2.61
CA THR A 287 101.46 -35.64 -3.91
C THR A 287 102.94 -35.27 -3.73
N GLN A 288 103.27 -34.34 -2.85
CA GLN A 288 104.65 -33.99 -2.51
C GLN A 288 105.43 -35.19 -1.95
N LYS A 289 104.82 -35.95 -1.03
CA LYS A 289 105.43 -37.17 -0.48
C LYS A 289 105.66 -38.23 -1.56
N THR A 290 104.72 -38.40 -2.49
CA THR A 290 104.86 -39.32 -3.63
C THR A 290 106.03 -38.91 -4.52
N MET A 291 106.16 -37.62 -4.87
CA MET A 291 107.30 -37.11 -5.65
C MET A 291 108.63 -37.37 -4.96
N LEU A 292 108.74 -37.09 -3.65
CA LEU A 292 109.97 -37.34 -2.88
C LEU A 292 110.32 -38.84 -2.83
N ILE A 293 109.32 -39.72 -2.69
CA ILE A 293 109.52 -41.17 -2.76
C ILE A 293 110.07 -41.58 -4.13
N GLU A 294 109.57 -41.01 -5.22
CA GLU A 294 110.07 -41.27 -6.57
C GLU A 294 111.52 -40.79 -6.76
N GLU A 295 111.86 -39.60 -6.26
CA GLU A 295 113.23 -39.07 -6.26
C GLU A 295 114.19 -39.97 -5.47
N LEU A 296 113.78 -40.41 -4.27
CA LEU A 296 114.56 -41.32 -3.43
C LEU A 296 114.77 -42.68 -4.14
N LYS A 297 113.73 -43.22 -4.79
CA LYS A 297 113.86 -44.44 -5.61
C LYS A 297 114.84 -44.23 -6.77
N PHE A 298 114.82 -43.08 -7.45
CA PHE A 298 115.77 -42.77 -8.51
C PHE A 298 117.21 -42.70 -7.99
N SER A 299 117.44 -41.96 -6.90
CA SER A 299 118.75 -41.88 -6.26
C SER A 299 119.25 -43.24 -5.76
N GLN A 300 118.36 -44.08 -5.21
CA GLN A 300 118.69 -45.45 -4.82
C GLN A 300 119.14 -46.30 -6.02
N MET A 301 118.43 -46.24 -7.15
CA MET A 301 118.81 -46.96 -8.37
C MET A 301 120.18 -46.50 -8.89
N GLU A 302 120.44 -45.20 -8.86
CA GLU A 302 121.74 -44.66 -9.30
C GLU A 302 122.87 -45.09 -8.36
N ASN A 303 122.67 -44.99 -7.04
CA ASN A 303 123.61 -45.52 -6.05
C ASN A 303 123.88 -47.01 -6.26
N HIS A 304 122.83 -47.79 -6.56
CA HIS A 304 122.96 -49.21 -6.87
C HIS A 304 123.83 -49.45 -8.12
N ARG A 305 123.61 -48.70 -9.21
CA ARG A 305 124.45 -48.75 -10.42
C ARG A 305 125.91 -48.40 -10.14
N ILE A 306 126.17 -47.35 -9.34
CA ILE A 306 127.53 -46.97 -8.96
C ILE A 306 128.20 -48.09 -8.17
N ILE A 307 127.49 -48.69 -7.21
CA ILE A 307 127.97 -49.82 -6.41
C ILE A 307 128.32 -51.01 -7.31
N GLU A 308 127.43 -51.40 -8.24
CA GLU A 308 127.70 -52.46 -9.22
C GLU A 308 128.92 -52.17 -10.11
N GLY A 309 129.05 -50.92 -10.57
CA GLY A 309 130.22 -50.45 -11.32
C GLY A 309 131.52 -50.57 -10.52
N MET A 310 131.50 -50.14 -9.25
CA MET A 310 132.65 -50.29 -8.34
C MET A 310 133.00 -51.76 -8.08
N TYR A 311 132.01 -52.64 -7.88
CA TYR A 311 132.26 -54.08 -7.71
C TYR A 311 132.94 -54.70 -8.94
N SER A 312 132.45 -54.37 -10.14
CA SER A 312 133.03 -54.85 -11.40
C SER A 312 134.48 -54.39 -11.57
N GLU A 313 134.78 -53.14 -11.21
CA GLU A 313 136.13 -52.58 -11.27
C GLU A 313 137.07 -53.22 -10.24
N VAL A 314 136.61 -53.45 -9.01
CA VAL A 314 137.37 -54.17 -7.98
C VAL A 314 137.70 -55.58 -8.47
N GLN A 315 136.74 -56.29 -9.06
CA GLN A 315 136.94 -57.61 -9.62
C GLN A 315 138.01 -57.60 -10.72
N ARG A 316 137.92 -56.64 -11.66
CA ARG A 316 138.92 -56.42 -12.73
C ARG A 316 140.33 -56.14 -12.18
N LEU A 317 140.44 -55.29 -11.16
CA LEU A 317 141.73 -54.98 -10.51
C LEU A 317 142.31 -56.20 -9.77
N GLN A 318 141.47 -57.00 -9.12
CA GLN A 318 141.89 -58.27 -8.51
C GLN A 318 142.39 -59.28 -9.56
N GLU A 319 141.71 -59.38 -10.70
CA GLU A 319 142.14 -60.21 -11.84
C GLU A 319 143.52 -59.75 -12.37
N ASN A 320 143.69 -58.44 -12.59
CA ASN A 320 144.95 -57.85 -13.05
C ASN A 320 146.09 -58.07 -12.05
N ALA A 321 145.83 -57.93 -10.74
CA ALA A 321 146.79 -58.21 -9.69
C ALA A 321 147.21 -59.70 -9.66
N ARG A 322 146.29 -60.63 -9.96
CA ARG A 322 146.62 -62.07 -10.12
C ARG A 322 147.47 -62.33 -11.36
N HIS A 323 147.25 -61.62 -12.46
CA HIS A 323 148.04 -61.76 -13.69
C HIS A 323 149.44 -61.12 -13.63
N GLY A 324 149.65 -60.10 -12.78
CA GLY A 324 150.96 -59.47 -12.57
C GLY A 324 151.91 -60.19 -11.60
N LEU A 325 151.50 -61.33 -11.03
CA LEU A 325 152.30 -62.17 -10.11
C LEU A 325 152.77 -63.49 -10.75
N LEU A 326 152.72 -63.60 -12.08
CA LEU A 326 153.30 -64.65 -12.92
C LEU A 326 154.38 -64.07 -13.84
#